data_AF-A0A4P9W516-F1
#
_entry.id   AF-A0A4P9W516-F1
#
_cell.length_a   1.000
_cell.length_b   1.000
_cell.length_c   1.000
_cell.angle_alpha   90.00
_cell.angle_beta   90.00
_cell.angle_gamma   90.00
#
_symmetry.space_group_name_H-M   'P 1'
#
loop_
_entity.id
_entity.type
_entity.pdbx_description
1 polymer ?
#
loop_
_entity_poly.entity_id
_entity_poly.type
_entity_poly.pdbx_seq_one_letter_code
_entity_poly.pdbx_strand_id
1 'polypeptide(L)'
;MPIGMRGPTAKRAGGTENTLTCLICAETWTRHCPRYAAVRAVAFSLDLVIPSAILCVSLAALQLAHPELPIPAVPWVLILGSLVEVAFLARWWLERRRLQKQSAPKMLSEAQRAQFIEYVIKTVSPKRFKTFLTSWFLWKDSERQLTPDEYGEVRRGNLRDWLAWSIAGKQSWHHLLATPDCGPLASEINAHIAKMESRMNVSLPEGTSKRIHTLKLNYNPVEAFAKPMCFYLLSIAVGVLGNFLLRFFCGLHYVPADMELPGERGATREVGYFVRIPDAGRGKAGGKNRRRRSPTGQEAVPLVFIHGIGGGPFCYIKLFWNIIGRQQNRPIFMLDLRHVTIKLHAHVPSQAQLIQEVDEMLRRYGYRSACFVGHSLGTYYATWFINHTKLVASSVLIDPVCFK
;
A
#
# COMPACT_ATOMS: atom_id res chain seq x y z
N MET A 1 51.18 24.13 -9.80
CA MET A 1 52.05 23.91 -8.62
C MET A 1 52.29 25.28 -7.98
N PRO A 2 52.35 25.47 -6.65
CA PRO A 2 52.43 24.48 -5.57
C PRO A 2 51.52 24.81 -4.35
N ILE A 3 51.75 24.06 -3.27
CA ILE A 3 51.51 24.33 -1.83
C ILE A 3 50.12 24.01 -1.27
N GLY A 4 50.07 22.89 -0.55
CA GLY A 4 49.00 22.54 0.37
C GLY A 4 49.23 23.07 1.78
N MET A 5 48.13 23.12 2.54
CA MET A 5 48.14 23.07 3.99
C MET A 5 47.07 22.09 4.46
N ARG A 6 47.49 21.14 5.30
CA ARG A 6 46.63 20.26 6.09
C ARG A 6 46.24 20.97 7.40
N GLY A 7 45.00 20.75 7.82
CA GLY A 7 44.45 21.04 9.16
C GLY A 7 43.07 20.36 9.31
N PRO A 8 42.54 20.18 10.52
CA PRO A 8 42.65 18.91 11.24
C PRO A 8 41.39 18.04 11.26
N THR A 9 41.60 16.78 11.60
CA THR A 9 40.63 15.72 11.85
C THR A 9 39.73 16.03 13.05
N ALA A 10 38.43 16.21 12.80
CA ALA A 10 37.39 16.18 13.83
C ALA A 10 36.57 14.88 13.71
N LYS A 11 36.70 14.04 14.74
CA LYS A 11 35.94 12.80 14.96
C LYS A 11 34.43 13.07 14.87
N ARG A 12 33.74 12.41 13.93
CA ARG A 12 32.26 12.31 13.96
C ARG A 12 31.87 11.34 15.07
N ALA A 13 31.23 11.88 16.11
CA ALA A 13 30.50 11.11 17.10
C ALA A 13 29.33 10.38 16.43
N GLY A 14 29.18 9.10 16.78
CA GLY A 14 28.17 8.20 16.24
C GLY A 14 26.75 8.69 16.53
N GLY A 15 26.02 8.97 15.46
CA GLY A 15 24.57 9.06 15.49
C GLY A 15 23.99 7.66 15.30
N THR A 16 23.32 7.15 16.32
CA THR A 16 22.49 5.95 16.28
C THR A 16 21.39 6.12 15.22
N GLU A 17 21.53 5.41 14.10
CA GLU A 17 20.50 5.32 13.08
C GLU A 17 19.25 4.62 13.63
N ASN A 18 18.13 5.34 13.55
CA ASN A 18 16.81 4.89 13.93
C ASN A 18 16.41 3.65 13.12
N THR A 19 16.34 2.51 13.79
CA THR A 19 15.87 1.24 13.26
C THR A 19 14.34 1.27 13.13
N LEU A 20 13.87 1.73 11.98
CA LEU A 20 12.51 1.53 11.47
C LEU A 20 12.61 1.13 9.99
N THR A 21 13.40 0.09 9.73
CA THR A 21 13.55 -0.47 8.39
C THR A 21 12.38 -1.41 8.13
N CYS A 22 11.52 -0.93 7.24
CA CYS A 22 10.47 -1.66 6.57
C CYS A 22 10.96 -3.06 6.15
N LEU A 23 10.20 -4.11 6.50
CA LEU A 23 10.41 -5.51 6.05
C LEU A 23 10.38 -5.68 4.52
N ILE A 24 10.16 -4.60 3.75
CA ILE A 24 10.06 -4.57 2.29
C ILE A 24 11.36 -4.07 1.63
N CYS A 25 12.27 -3.39 2.37
CA CYS A 25 13.59 -3.01 1.84
C CYS A 25 14.67 -4.03 2.22
N ALA A 26 14.58 -5.23 1.64
CA ALA A 26 15.60 -6.27 1.80
C ALA A 26 16.87 -6.04 0.94
N GLU A 27 16.88 -5.01 0.08
CA GLU A 27 17.97 -4.79 -0.90
C GLU A 27 19.17 -3.98 -0.38
N THR A 28 19.06 -3.29 0.76
CA THR A 28 20.18 -2.53 1.34
C THR A 28 20.92 -3.26 2.46
N TRP A 29 20.50 -4.48 2.81
CA TRP A 29 21.25 -5.32 3.72
C TRP A 29 22.43 -5.92 2.96
N THR A 30 23.64 -5.47 3.30
CA THR A 30 24.87 -6.09 2.81
C THR A 30 24.77 -7.60 3.04
N ARG A 31 25.00 -8.39 1.99
CA ARG A 31 24.87 -9.87 1.96
C ARG A 31 25.69 -10.61 3.04
N HIS A 32 26.52 -9.89 3.81
CA HIS A 32 27.41 -10.37 4.85
C HIS A 32 26.89 -10.18 6.29
N CYS A 33 25.66 -9.71 6.49
CA CYS A 33 25.10 -9.54 7.83
C CYS A 33 24.42 -10.83 8.34
N PRO A 34 24.78 -11.37 9.53
CA PRO A 34 24.12 -12.55 10.11
C PRO A 34 22.59 -12.42 10.23
N ARG A 35 22.08 -11.19 10.43
CA ARG A 35 20.65 -10.91 10.45
C ARG A 35 19.97 -11.15 9.11
N TYR A 36 20.64 -10.81 8.00
CA TYR A 36 20.11 -11.04 6.67
C TYR A 36 20.04 -12.54 6.35
N ALA A 37 21.09 -13.29 6.71
CA ALA A 37 21.10 -14.74 6.58
C ALA A 37 19.97 -15.39 7.39
N ALA A 38 19.75 -14.95 8.63
CA ALA A 38 18.66 -15.44 9.47
C ALA A 38 17.27 -15.15 8.85
N VAL A 39 17.02 -13.93 8.36
CA VAL A 39 15.77 -13.57 7.70
C VAL A 39 15.54 -14.41 6.43
N ARG A 40 16.59 -14.61 5.62
CA ARG A 40 16.53 -15.46 4.43
C ARG A 40 16.25 -16.93 4.77
N ALA A 41 16.88 -17.46 5.83
CA ALA A 41 16.64 -18.81 6.29
C ALA A 41 15.19 -19.00 6.77
N VAL A 42 14.63 -18.04 7.50
CA VAL A 42 13.22 -18.06 7.91
C VAL A 42 12.29 -18.00 6.70
N ALA A 43 12.54 -17.08 5.76
CA ALA A 43 11.73 -16.97 4.54
C ALA A 43 11.77 -18.27 3.71
N PHE A 44 12.95 -18.84 3.53
CA PHE A 44 13.13 -20.11 2.84
C PHE A 44 12.40 -21.25 3.55
N SER A 45 12.50 -21.32 4.88
CA SER A 45 11.79 -22.34 5.67
C SER A 45 10.27 -22.23 5.54
N LEU A 46 9.73 -21.00 5.50
CA LEU A 46 8.30 -20.77 5.24
C LEU A 46 7.91 -21.18 3.81
N ASP A 47 8.74 -20.87 2.83
CA ASP A 47 8.46 -21.22 1.43
C ASP A 47 8.51 -22.74 1.17
N LEU A 48 9.20 -23.51 2.04
CA LEU A 48 9.20 -24.99 2.00
C LEU A 48 7.95 -25.65 2.58
N VAL A 49 7.12 -24.93 3.35
CA VAL A 49 5.94 -25.52 4.01
C VAL A 49 4.94 -26.05 2.99
N ILE A 50 4.62 -25.26 1.95
CA ILE A 50 3.64 -25.64 0.92
C ILE A 50 4.12 -26.87 0.10
N PRO A 51 5.34 -26.88 -0.48
CA PRO A 51 5.87 -28.07 -1.16
C PRO A 51 5.90 -29.31 -0.28
N SER A 52 6.28 -29.16 1.00
CA SER A 52 6.33 -30.27 1.96
C SER A 52 4.94 -30.83 2.24
N ALA A 53 3.93 -29.97 2.36
CA ALA A 53 2.54 -30.40 2.54
C ALA A 53 2.02 -31.17 1.31
N ILE A 54 2.29 -30.67 0.10
CA ILE A 54 1.92 -31.37 -1.14
C ILE A 54 2.59 -32.74 -1.20
N LEU A 55 3.89 -32.82 -0.88
CA LEU A 55 4.62 -34.08 -0.85
C LEU A 55 4.03 -35.07 0.17
N CYS A 56 3.74 -34.61 1.40
CA CYS A 56 3.15 -35.46 2.44
C CYS A 56 1.78 -36.03 2.03
N VAL A 57 0.91 -35.20 1.44
CA VAL A 57 -0.41 -35.66 0.93
C VAL A 57 -0.24 -36.64 -0.22
N SER A 58 0.72 -36.39 -1.12
CA SER A 58 0.99 -37.24 -2.28
C SER A 58 1.52 -38.62 -1.86
N LEU A 59 2.45 -38.66 -0.89
CA LEU A 59 2.97 -39.91 -0.33
C LEU A 59 1.88 -40.71 0.39
N ALA A 60 1.03 -40.04 1.18
CA ALA A 60 -0.10 -40.69 1.85
C ALA A 60 -1.10 -41.28 0.85
N ALA A 61 -1.40 -40.56 -0.24
CA ALA A 61 -2.26 -41.06 -1.31
C ALA A 61 -1.65 -42.26 -2.05
N LEU A 62 -0.34 -42.23 -2.32
CA LEU A 62 0.38 -43.35 -2.92
C LEU A 62 0.40 -44.59 -2.02
N GLN A 63 0.62 -44.41 -0.71
CA GLN A 63 0.60 -45.51 0.27
C GLN A 63 -0.80 -46.17 0.34
N LEU A 64 -1.86 -45.38 0.21
CA LEU A 64 -3.24 -45.88 0.16
C LEU A 64 -3.56 -46.61 -1.16
N ALA A 65 -3.07 -46.11 -2.29
CA ALA A 65 -3.31 -46.70 -3.61
C ALA A 65 -2.45 -47.95 -3.88
N HIS A 66 -1.24 -47.98 -3.33
CA HIS A 66 -0.23 -49.01 -3.57
C HIS A 66 0.45 -49.42 -2.25
N PRO A 67 -0.24 -50.18 -1.39
CA PRO A 67 0.31 -50.61 -0.10
C PRO A 67 1.57 -51.49 -0.23
N GLU A 68 1.78 -52.10 -1.39
CA GLU A 68 2.93 -52.95 -1.72
C GLU A 68 4.25 -52.18 -1.91
N LEU A 69 4.18 -50.85 -2.13
CA LEU A 69 5.39 -50.05 -2.33
C LEU A 69 6.07 -49.76 -0.97
N PRO A 70 7.41 -49.78 -0.89
CA PRO A 70 8.16 -49.50 0.33
C PRO A 70 8.23 -47.99 0.62
N ILE A 71 7.07 -47.36 0.78
CA ILE A 71 6.95 -45.92 1.06
C ILE A 71 7.03 -45.71 2.58
N PRO A 72 7.88 -44.79 3.09
CA PRO A 72 7.91 -44.46 4.50
C PRO A 72 6.54 -43.99 5.00
N ALA A 73 6.06 -44.58 6.10
CA ALA A 73 4.80 -44.19 6.70
C ALA A 73 4.85 -42.74 7.18
N VAL A 74 3.90 -41.92 6.70
CA VAL A 74 3.77 -40.52 7.14
C VAL A 74 2.89 -40.47 8.39
N PRO A 75 3.34 -39.85 9.50
CA PRO A 75 2.51 -39.68 10.70
C PRO A 75 1.17 -39.00 10.39
N TRP A 76 0.07 -39.55 10.91
CA TRP A 76 -1.29 -39.05 10.63
C TRP A 76 -1.47 -37.56 10.95
N VAL A 77 -0.78 -37.02 11.97
CA VAL A 77 -0.81 -35.60 12.33
C VAL A 77 -0.24 -34.73 11.20
N LEU A 78 0.85 -35.18 10.57
CA LEU A 78 1.46 -34.47 9.44
C LEU A 78 0.58 -34.56 8.20
N ILE A 79 -0.08 -35.70 7.97
CA ILE A 79 -1.08 -35.84 6.90
C ILE A 79 -2.21 -34.83 7.10
N LEU A 80 -2.80 -34.78 8.30
CA LEU A 80 -3.90 -33.87 8.60
C LEU A 80 -3.49 -32.40 8.44
N GLY A 81 -2.35 -32.00 9.00
CA GLY A 81 -1.82 -30.64 8.84
C GLY A 81 -1.56 -30.29 7.38
N SER A 82 -1.02 -31.23 6.60
CA SER A 82 -0.75 -31.04 5.18
C SER A 82 -2.03 -30.94 4.34
N LEU A 83 -3.08 -31.70 4.68
CA LEU A 83 -4.39 -31.59 4.03
C LEU A 83 -5.01 -30.21 4.26
N VAL A 84 -4.92 -29.66 5.48
CA VAL A 84 -5.39 -28.30 5.78
C VAL A 84 -4.61 -27.27 4.97
N GLU A 85 -3.28 -27.41 4.89
CA GLU A 85 -2.43 -26.51 4.11
C GLU A 85 -2.74 -26.57 2.61
N VAL A 86 -2.94 -27.77 2.05
CA VAL A 86 -3.32 -27.96 0.64
C VAL A 86 -4.72 -27.38 0.37
N ALA A 87 -5.68 -27.56 1.27
CA ALA A 87 -7.01 -26.95 1.16
C ALA A 87 -6.94 -25.42 1.21
N PHE A 88 -6.08 -24.88 2.08
CA PHE A 88 -5.81 -23.45 2.16
C PHE A 88 -5.18 -22.91 0.86
N LEU A 89 -4.20 -23.62 0.28
CA LEU A 89 -3.60 -23.28 -1.01
C LEU A 89 -4.65 -23.28 -2.13
N ALA A 90 -5.54 -24.28 -2.16
CA ALA A 90 -6.62 -24.35 -3.14
C ALA A 90 -7.55 -23.13 -3.04
N ARG A 91 -7.97 -22.77 -1.81
CA ARG A 91 -8.76 -21.56 -1.55
C ARG A 91 -8.02 -20.29 -1.99
N TRP A 92 -6.73 -20.16 -1.66
CA TRP A 92 -5.93 -19.02 -2.06
C TRP A 92 -5.86 -18.89 -3.59
N TRP A 93 -5.73 -20.01 -4.31
CA TRP A 93 -5.68 -20.00 -5.76
C TRP A 93 -7.01 -19.57 -6.39
N LEU A 94 -8.13 -20.03 -5.84
CA LEU A 94 -9.48 -19.59 -6.25
C LEU A 94 -9.66 -18.09 -6.03
N GLU A 95 -9.26 -17.56 -4.87
CA GLU A 95 -9.34 -16.12 -4.58
C GLU A 95 -8.41 -15.30 -5.49
N ARG A 96 -7.19 -15.78 -5.75
CA ARG A 96 -6.28 -15.13 -6.71
C ARG A 96 -6.94 -15.05 -8.08
N ARG A 97 -7.50 -16.15 -8.59
CA ARG A 97 -8.18 -16.15 -9.89
C ARG A 97 -9.34 -15.16 -9.93
N ARG A 98 -10.12 -15.06 -8.84
CA ARG A 98 -11.22 -14.09 -8.72
C ARG A 98 -10.71 -12.64 -8.73
N LEU A 99 -9.64 -12.35 -7.99
CA LEU A 99 -9.07 -11.02 -7.82
C LEU A 99 -8.24 -10.52 -9.02
N GLN A 100 -7.77 -11.42 -9.88
CA GLN A 100 -7.07 -11.06 -11.13
C GLN A 100 -8.00 -10.60 -12.26
N LYS A 101 -9.31 -10.53 -12.01
CA LYS A 101 -10.27 -10.01 -12.98
C LYS A 101 -9.94 -8.55 -13.28
N GLN A 102 -9.56 -8.27 -14.53
CA GLN A 102 -9.22 -6.92 -14.98
C GLN A 102 -10.43 -6.00 -14.88
N SER A 103 -10.19 -4.76 -14.46
CA SER A 103 -11.18 -3.70 -14.39
C SER A 103 -10.76 -2.56 -15.32
N ALA A 104 -11.54 -2.28 -16.36
CA ALA A 104 -11.23 -1.15 -17.24
C ALA A 104 -11.37 0.18 -16.47
N PRO A 105 -10.33 1.02 -16.43
CA PRO A 105 -10.44 2.32 -15.78
C PRO A 105 -11.36 3.23 -16.61
N LYS A 106 -12.04 4.15 -15.92
CA LYS A 106 -12.92 5.11 -16.58
C LYS A 106 -12.10 6.04 -17.48
N MET A 107 -12.56 6.22 -18.73
CA MET A 107 -11.98 7.21 -19.64
C MET A 107 -12.11 8.61 -19.06
N LEU A 108 -11.03 9.38 -19.11
CA LEU A 108 -11.00 10.77 -18.66
C LEU A 108 -11.76 11.68 -19.64
N SER A 109 -12.38 12.75 -19.14
CA SER A 109 -12.95 13.79 -20.01
C SER A 109 -11.84 14.52 -20.78
N GLU A 110 -12.17 15.18 -21.89
CA GLU A 110 -11.20 15.92 -22.70
C GLU A 110 -10.37 16.93 -21.88
N ALA A 111 -11.04 17.69 -21.01
CA ALA A 111 -10.39 18.62 -20.10
C ALA A 111 -9.42 17.91 -19.13
N GLN A 112 -9.80 16.74 -18.60
CA GLN A 112 -8.94 15.95 -17.72
C GLN A 112 -7.73 15.36 -18.46
N ARG A 113 -7.91 14.91 -19.71
CA ARG A 113 -6.81 14.40 -20.56
C ARG A 113 -5.79 15.49 -20.84
N ALA A 114 -6.24 16.68 -21.25
CA ALA A 114 -5.36 17.83 -21.46
C ALA A 114 -4.63 18.24 -20.17
N GLN A 115 -5.35 18.28 -19.03
CA GLN A 115 -4.78 18.60 -17.73
C GLN A 115 -3.74 17.58 -17.28
N PHE A 116 -3.95 16.28 -17.54
CA PHE A 116 -3.01 15.21 -17.22
C PHE A 116 -1.67 15.43 -17.93
N ILE A 117 -1.70 15.71 -19.23
CA ILE A 117 -0.49 15.96 -20.02
C ILE A 117 0.23 17.22 -19.57
N GLU A 118 -0.51 18.31 -19.35
CA GLU A 118 0.04 19.53 -18.77
C GLU A 118 0.71 19.29 -17.42
N TYR A 119 0.09 18.46 -16.58
CA TYR A 119 0.63 18.11 -15.27
C TYR A 119 1.95 17.33 -15.39
N VAL A 120 2.02 16.35 -16.29
CA VAL A 120 3.27 15.60 -16.55
C VAL A 120 4.37 16.54 -17.01
N ILE A 121 4.08 17.43 -17.97
CA ILE A 121 5.05 18.38 -18.52
C ILE A 121 5.54 19.38 -17.46
N LYS A 122 4.66 19.85 -16.58
CA LYS A 122 5.01 20.82 -15.53
C LYS A 122 5.74 20.18 -14.35
N THR A 123 5.43 18.93 -14.03
CA THR A 123 5.95 18.26 -12.83
C THR A 123 7.31 17.59 -13.10
N VAL A 124 7.49 17.03 -14.30
CA VAL A 124 8.71 16.32 -14.66
C VAL A 124 9.67 17.29 -15.36
N SER A 125 10.87 17.49 -14.82
CA SER A 125 11.87 18.32 -15.51
C SER A 125 12.40 17.62 -16.77
N PRO A 126 12.82 18.37 -17.82
CA PRO A 126 13.39 17.77 -19.03
C PRO A 126 14.53 16.78 -18.75
N LYS A 127 15.38 17.10 -17.75
CA LYS A 127 16.49 16.22 -17.32
C LYS A 127 16.02 14.87 -16.77
N ARG A 128 14.85 14.83 -16.10
CA ARG A 128 14.29 13.61 -15.50
C ARG A 128 13.25 12.94 -16.39
N PHE A 129 12.93 13.51 -17.56
CA PHE A 129 11.88 12.99 -18.41
C PHE A 129 12.17 11.57 -18.91
N LYS A 130 13.42 11.26 -19.27
CA LYS A 130 13.82 9.90 -19.67
C LYS A 130 13.62 8.91 -18.51
N THR A 131 14.01 9.26 -17.30
CA THR A 131 13.80 8.44 -16.09
C THR A 131 12.33 8.23 -15.80
N PHE A 132 11.53 9.29 -15.87
CA PHE A 132 10.08 9.20 -15.72
C PHE A 132 9.48 8.24 -16.75
N LEU A 133 9.81 8.44 -18.04
CA LEU A 133 9.21 7.67 -19.11
C LEU A 133 9.58 6.19 -19.03
N THR A 134 10.87 5.88 -18.83
CA THR A 134 11.38 4.50 -18.73
C THR A 134 10.77 3.73 -17.55
N SER A 135 10.43 4.39 -16.45
CA SER A 135 9.77 3.75 -15.30
C SER A 135 8.38 3.15 -15.59
N TRP A 136 7.75 3.56 -16.71
CA TRP A 136 6.46 3.03 -17.17
C TRP A 136 6.57 1.85 -18.13
N PHE A 137 7.78 1.37 -18.43
CA PHE A 137 8.00 0.24 -19.34
C PHE A 137 8.78 -0.87 -18.66
N LEU A 138 8.40 -2.11 -18.98
CA LEU A 138 9.02 -3.32 -18.51
C LEU A 138 9.60 -4.12 -19.68
N TRP A 139 10.72 -4.78 -19.45
CA TRP A 139 11.23 -5.82 -20.32
C TRP A 139 10.30 -7.04 -20.31
N LYS A 140 9.96 -7.60 -21.47
CA LYS A 140 9.02 -8.73 -21.56
C LYS A 140 9.59 -10.06 -21.07
N ASP A 141 10.91 -10.21 -21.06
CA ASP A 141 11.59 -11.45 -20.65
C ASP A 141 11.82 -11.50 -19.14
N SER A 142 12.16 -10.36 -18.55
CA SER A 142 12.57 -10.24 -17.14
C SER A 142 11.56 -9.52 -16.25
N GLU A 143 10.53 -8.89 -16.83
CA GLU A 143 9.56 -8.03 -16.14
C GLU A 143 10.22 -6.86 -15.37
N ARG A 144 11.49 -6.58 -15.66
CA ARG A 144 12.25 -5.50 -15.01
C ARG A 144 11.90 -4.16 -15.65
N GLN A 145 11.76 -3.13 -14.81
CA GLN A 145 11.67 -1.74 -15.26
C GLN A 145 12.90 -1.30 -16.05
N LEU A 146 12.66 -0.53 -17.12
CA LEU A 146 13.73 0.06 -17.91
C LEU A 146 14.51 1.11 -17.11
N THR A 147 15.83 1.17 -17.33
CA THR A 147 16.67 2.25 -16.81
C THR A 147 16.71 3.45 -17.78
N PRO A 148 17.14 4.63 -17.32
CA PRO A 148 17.29 5.80 -18.20
C PRO A 148 18.23 5.57 -19.39
N ASP A 149 19.24 4.71 -19.23
CA ASP A 149 20.21 4.37 -20.29
C ASP A 149 19.56 3.51 -21.39
N GLU A 150 18.51 2.78 -21.05
CA GLU A 150 17.71 1.93 -21.95
C GLU A 150 16.59 2.71 -22.66
N TYR A 151 16.56 4.05 -22.53
CA TYR A 151 15.54 4.92 -23.14
C TYR A 151 15.38 4.70 -24.66
N GLY A 152 16.44 4.31 -25.38
CA GLY A 152 16.40 4.03 -26.82
C GLY A 152 15.45 2.89 -27.22
N GLU A 153 15.00 2.06 -26.28
CA GLU A 153 13.98 1.05 -26.51
C GLU A 153 12.57 1.63 -26.63
N VAL A 154 12.31 2.79 -26.01
CA VAL A 154 10.98 3.40 -25.99
C VAL A 154 10.72 4.08 -27.34
N ARG A 155 9.68 3.62 -28.04
CA ARG A 155 9.23 4.16 -29.33
C ARG A 155 7.87 4.83 -29.20
N ARG A 156 7.48 5.65 -30.18
CA ARG A 156 6.17 6.35 -30.18
C ARG A 156 4.99 5.40 -30.02
N GLY A 157 5.04 4.20 -30.60
CA GLY A 157 4.00 3.18 -30.44
C GLY A 157 3.84 2.68 -29.01
N ASN A 158 4.93 2.52 -28.25
CA ASN A 158 4.87 2.15 -26.85
C ASN A 158 4.25 3.28 -25.99
N LEU A 159 4.52 4.54 -26.34
CA LEU A 159 3.90 5.68 -25.68
C LEU A 159 2.41 5.83 -26.02
N ARG A 160 2.00 5.50 -27.26
CA ARG A 160 0.58 5.40 -27.64
C ARG A 160 -0.15 4.36 -26.80
N ASP A 161 0.46 3.20 -26.55
CA ASP A 161 -0.09 2.18 -25.66
C ASP A 161 -0.24 2.68 -24.22
N TRP A 162 0.71 3.47 -23.74
CA TRP A 162 0.64 4.08 -22.40
C TRP A 162 -0.50 5.10 -22.30
N LEU A 163 -0.66 5.99 -23.29
CA LEU A 163 -1.75 6.97 -23.31
C LEU A 163 -3.12 6.32 -23.56
N ALA A 164 -3.19 5.30 -24.41
CA ALA A 164 -4.42 4.54 -24.61
C ALA A 164 -4.94 3.96 -23.28
N TRP A 165 -4.04 3.54 -22.39
CA TRP A 165 -4.41 3.12 -21.04
C TRP A 165 -4.67 4.30 -20.09
N SER A 166 -3.71 5.19 -19.92
CA SER A 166 -3.73 6.18 -18.82
C SER A 166 -4.82 7.25 -18.96
N ILE A 167 -5.18 7.62 -20.19
CA ILE A 167 -6.18 8.68 -20.45
C ILE A 167 -7.45 8.18 -21.13
N ALA A 168 -7.37 7.10 -21.93
CA ALA A 168 -8.50 6.54 -22.65
C ALA A 168 -9.08 5.25 -22.00
N GLY A 169 -8.39 4.68 -21.02
CA GLY A 169 -8.80 3.47 -20.31
C GLY A 169 -8.83 2.19 -21.15
N LYS A 170 -8.23 2.20 -22.35
CA LYS A 170 -8.14 1.06 -23.26
C LYS A 170 -6.91 0.22 -22.96
N GLN A 171 -7.00 -1.09 -23.23
CA GLN A 171 -5.89 -2.01 -22.95
C GLN A 171 -4.67 -1.77 -23.84
N SER A 172 -4.86 -1.31 -25.08
CA SER A 172 -3.76 -0.98 -26.00
C SER A 172 -4.20 0.03 -27.05
N TRP A 173 -3.24 0.58 -27.78
CA TRP A 173 -3.46 1.42 -28.96
C TRP A 173 -4.31 0.69 -30.01
N HIS A 174 -4.05 -0.60 -30.23
CA HIS A 174 -4.86 -1.43 -31.13
C HIS A 174 -6.34 -1.50 -30.70
N HIS A 175 -6.61 -1.72 -29.41
CA HIS A 175 -7.98 -1.72 -28.89
C HIS A 175 -8.66 -0.35 -28.97
N LEU A 176 -7.89 0.73 -28.85
CA LEU A 176 -8.41 2.08 -29.05
C LEU A 176 -8.86 2.27 -30.50
N LEU A 177 -8.03 1.88 -31.46
CA LEU A 177 -8.35 1.99 -32.89
C LEU A 177 -9.52 1.09 -33.33
N ALA A 178 -9.75 -0.02 -32.64
CA ALA A 178 -10.90 -0.89 -32.89
C ALA A 178 -12.22 -0.35 -32.30
N THR A 179 -12.19 0.74 -31.53
CA THR A 179 -13.40 1.35 -30.96
C THR A 179 -14.07 2.25 -32.01
N PRO A 180 -15.40 2.25 -32.14
CA PRO A 180 -16.11 3.22 -32.98
C PRO A 180 -15.73 4.67 -32.62
N ASP A 181 -15.67 5.55 -33.62
CA ASP A 181 -15.38 6.99 -33.46
C ASP A 181 -14.04 7.31 -32.76
N CYS A 182 -13.04 6.42 -32.86
CA CYS A 182 -11.75 6.63 -32.23
C CYS A 182 -10.89 7.74 -32.88
N GLY A 183 -11.26 8.21 -34.08
CA GLY A 183 -10.46 9.15 -34.89
C GLY A 183 -10.01 10.41 -34.14
N PRO A 184 -10.94 11.17 -33.52
CA PRO A 184 -10.60 12.35 -32.73
C PRO A 184 -9.65 12.03 -31.57
N LEU A 185 -9.92 10.94 -30.84
CA LEU A 185 -9.12 10.54 -29.67
C LEU A 185 -7.72 10.05 -30.07
N ALA A 186 -7.60 9.34 -31.19
CA ALA A 186 -6.31 8.91 -31.73
C ALA A 186 -5.46 10.10 -32.17
N SER A 187 -6.08 11.09 -32.83
CA SER A 187 -5.43 12.36 -33.19
C SER A 187 -4.99 13.15 -31.95
N GLU A 188 -5.84 13.21 -30.92
CA GLU A 188 -5.53 13.85 -29.64
C GLU A 188 -4.31 13.20 -28.96
N ILE A 189 -4.26 11.86 -28.90
CA ILE A 189 -3.11 11.13 -28.33
C ILE A 189 -1.82 11.45 -29.09
N ASN A 190 -1.86 11.48 -30.43
CA ASN A 190 -0.68 11.84 -31.23
C ASN A 190 -0.25 13.29 -30.99
N ALA A 191 -1.21 14.22 -30.84
CA ALA A 191 -0.93 15.61 -30.50
C ALA A 191 -0.28 15.74 -29.10
N HIS A 192 -0.75 14.96 -28.12
CA HIS A 192 -0.16 14.90 -26.78
C HIS A 192 1.28 14.38 -26.80
N ILE A 193 1.56 13.34 -27.61
CA ILE A 193 2.93 12.84 -27.80
C ILE A 193 3.83 13.92 -28.38
N ALA A 194 3.41 14.57 -29.48
CA ALA A 194 4.19 15.63 -30.11
C ALA A 194 4.45 16.80 -29.15
N LYS A 195 3.45 17.14 -28.32
CA LYS A 195 3.58 18.16 -27.27
C LYS A 195 4.59 17.76 -26.20
N MET A 196 4.59 16.51 -25.74
CA MET A 196 5.57 16.00 -24.79
C MET A 196 6.99 16.01 -25.40
N GLU A 197 7.15 15.57 -26.65
CA GLU A 197 8.44 15.59 -27.37
C GLU A 197 9.02 17.00 -27.46
N SER A 198 8.20 17.97 -27.90
CA SER A 198 8.58 19.37 -28.02
C SER A 198 8.95 20.00 -26.68
N ARG A 199 8.09 19.84 -25.65
CA ARG A 199 8.27 20.51 -24.36
C ARG A 199 9.38 19.90 -23.51
N MET A 200 9.66 18.61 -23.68
CA MET A 200 10.71 17.91 -22.94
C MET A 200 12.04 17.85 -23.70
N ASN A 201 12.09 18.40 -24.92
CA ASN A 201 13.25 18.36 -25.81
C ASN A 201 13.77 16.93 -26.03
N VAL A 202 12.84 16.02 -26.37
CA VAL A 202 13.16 14.63 -26.71
C VAL A 202 12.54 14.24 -28.04
N SER A 203 13.17 13.30 -28.73
CA SER A 203 12.62 12.67 -29.93
C SER A 203 12.47 11.18 -29.66
N LEU A 204 11.26 10.65 -29.85
CA LEU A 204 10.97 9.23 -29.80
C LEU A 204 10.98 8.69 -31.24
N PRO A 205 11.75 7.63 -31.52
CA PRO A 205 11.71 7.03 -32.84
C PRO A 205 10.33 6.45 -33.15
N GLU A 206 9.98 6.44 -34.44
CA GLU A 206 8.75 5.82 -34.92
C GLU A 206 8.74 4.29 -34.73
N GLY A 207 7.54 3.72 -34.75
CA GLY A 207 7.31 2.28 -34.58
C GLY A 207 7.03 1.86 -33.13
N THR A 208 7.09 0.55 -32.89
CA THR A 208 6.82 -0.07 -31.57
C THR A 208 7.90 -1.09 -31.27
N SER A 209 8.58 -0.98 -30.13
CA SER A 209 9.52 -2.01 -29.69
C SER A 209 8.73 -3.23 -29.20
N LYS A 210 9.05 -4.41 -29.75
CA LYS A 210 8.45 -5.69 -29.37
C LYS A 210 9.06 -6.30 -28.11
N ARG A 211 10.22 -5.80 -27.66
CA ARG A 211 10.98 -6.32 -26.50
C ARG A 211 10.46 -5.83 -25.15
N ILE A 212 9.76 -4.69 -25.17
CA ILE A 212 9.22 -4.05 -23.98
C ILE A 212 7.70 -4.03 -24.04
N HIS A 213 7.07 -3.88 -22.88
CA HIS A 213 5.65 -3.60 -22.78
C HIS A 213 5.39 -2.53 -21.72
N THR A 214 4.25 -1.87 -21.81
CA THR A 214 3.88 -0.79 -20.90
C THR A 214 3.31 -1.35 -19.60
N LEU A 215 3.73 -0.80 -18.47
CA LEU A 215 3.12 -1.00 -17.16
C LEU A 215 1.73 -0.33 -17.13
N LYS A 216 0.68 -1.14 -17.04
CA LYS A 216 -0.74 -0.77 -17.01
C LYS A 216 -1.39 -1.39 -15.77
N LEU A 217 -1.49 -0.63 -14.69
CA LEU A 217 -1.88 -1.13 -13.36
C LEU A 217 -3.21 -1.91 -13.32
N ASN A 218 -4.14 -1.60 -14.23
CA ASN A 218 -5.45 -2.25 -14.31
C ASN A 218 -5.48 -3.55 -15.13
N TYR A 219 -4.47 -3.76 -15.98
CA TYR A 219 -4.44 -4.83 -16.98
C TYR A 219 -3.28 -5.81 -16.77
N ASN A 220 -2.13 -5.35 -16.26
CA ASN A 220 -1.03 -6.23 -15.90
C ASN A 220 -1.46 -7.12 -14.72
N PRO A 221 -1.20 -8.44 -14.79
CA PRO A 221 -1.48 -9.33 -13.68
C PRO A 221 -0.62 -8.95 -12.47
N VAL A 222 -1.21 -9.02 -11.28
CA VAL A 222 -0.44 -8.83 -10.05
C VAL A 222 0.27 -10.15 -9.72
N GLU A 223 1.59 -10.14 -9.70
CA GLU A 223 2.36 -11.28 -9.23
C GLU A 223 2.16 -11.45 -7.72
N ALA A 224 1.39 -12.47 -7.35
CA ALA A 224 1.13 -12.83 -5.98
C ALA A 224 1.59 -14.26 -5.76
N PHE A 225 2.35 -14.48 -4.69
CA PHE A 225 2.84 -15.80 -4.28
C PHE A 225 2.07 -16.25 -3.05
N ALA A 226 1.68 -17.53 -3.03
CA ALA A 226 1.04 -18.11 -1.86
C ALA A 226 2.05 -18.16 -0.70
N LYS A 227 1.63 -17.69 0.47
CA LYS A 227 2.35 -17.92 1.73
C LYS A 227 1.62 -19.01 2.51
N PRO A 228 2.33 -19.82 3.32
CA PRO A 228 1.70 -20.89 4.05
C PRO A 228 0.68 -20.36 5.06
N MET A 229 -0.29 -21.18 5.46
CA MET A 229 -1.32 -20.76 6.42
C MET A 229 -0.72 -20.24 7.73
N CYS A 230 0.36 -20.85 8.21
CA CYS A 230 1.08 -20.45 9.41
C CYS A 230 1.62 -19.01 9.37
N PHE A 231 1.95 -18.48 8.18
CA PHE A 231 2.37 -17.10 8.00
C PHE A 231 1.23 -16.12 8.32
N TYR A 232 0.02 -16.43 7.85
CA TYR A 232 -1.15 -15.61 8.13
C TYR A 232 -1.61 -15.72 9.60
N LEU A 233 -1.50 -16.91 10.20
CA LEU A 233 -1.74 -17.09 11.64
C LEU A 233 -0.76 -16.28 12.49
N LEU A 234 0.52 -16.26 12.11
CA LEU A 234 1.53 -15.41 12.75
C LEU A 234 1.18 -13.93 12.61
N SER A 235 0.77 -13.48 11.42
CA SER A 235 0.33 -12.10 11.21
C SER A 235 -0.85 -11.73 12.13
N ILE A 236 -1.84 -12.62 12.27
CA ILE A 236 -2.97 -12.43 13.19
C ILE A 236 -2.47 -12.32 14.64
N ALA A 237 -1.58 -13.21 15.06
CA ALA A 237 -1.00 -13.19 16.41
C ALA A 237 -0.23 -11.88 16.70
N VAL A 238 0.58 -11.41 15.74
CA VAL A 238 1.27 -10.11 15.82
C VAL A 238 0.26 -8.96 15.90
N GLY A 239 -0.85 -9.04 15.15
CA GLY A 239 -1.95 -8.07 15.25
C GLY A 239 -2.58 -8.04 16.64
N VAL A 240 -2.90 -9.19 17.22
CA VAL A 240 -3.47 -9.29 18.59
C VAL A 240 -2.50 -8.73 19.63
N LEU A 241 -1.22 -9.12 19.53
CA LEU A 241 -0.17 -8.59 20.39
C LEU A 241 -0.05 -7.07 20.23
N GLY A 242 -0.08 -6.55 18.99
CA GLY A 242 -0.03 -5.12 18.75
C GLY A 242 -1.21 -4.36 19.32
N ASN A 243 -2.42 -4.92 19.26
CA ASN A 243 -3.59 -4.33 19.89
C ASN A 243 -3.41 -4.26 21.41
N PHE A 244 -2.91 -5.34 22.02
CA PHE A 244 -2.60 -5.39 23.45
C PHE A 244 -1.55 -4.33 23.82
N LEU A 245 -0.45 -4.24 23.09
CA LEU A 245 0.63 -3.29 23.36
C LEU A 245 0.18 -1.83 23.17
N LEU A 246 -0.59 -1.53 22.12
CA LEU A 246 -1.16 -0.19 21.91
C LEU A 246 -2.14 0.18 23.02
N ARG A 247 -2.94 -0.76 23.51
CA ARG A 247 -3.81 -0.52 24.65
C ARG A 247 -3.00 -0.28 25.93
N PHE A 248 -2.04 -1.15 26.22
CA PHE A 248 -1.27 -1.12 27.46
C PHE A 248 -0.34 0.11 27.54
N PHE A 249 0.43 0.37 26.49
CA PHE A 249 1.44 1.42 26.47
C PHE A 249 0.90 2.78 25.98
N CYS A 250 -0.15 2.79 25.17
CA CYS A 250 -0.66 4.03 24.56
C CYS A 250 -2.11 4.35 24.98
N GLY A 251 -2.81 3.48 25.71
CA GLY A 251 -4.22 3.70 26.06
C GLY A 251 -5.14 3.76 24.83
N LEU A 252 -4.71 3.18 23.71
CA LEU A 252 -5.49 3.13 22.47
C LEU A 252 -6.43 1.92 22.51
N HIS A 253 -7.73 2.17 22.50
CA HIS A 253 -8.77 1.14 22.50
C HIS A 253 -9.21 0.83 21.07
N TYR A 254 -9.24 -0.45 20.70
CA TYR A 254 -9.71 -0.86 19.39
C TYR A 254 -11.24 -0.94 19.37
N VAL A 255 -11.84 -0.29 18.37
CA VAL A 255 -13.26 -0.39 18.01
C VAL A 255 -13.32 -1.14 16.69
N PRO A 256 -13.80 -2.40 16.69
CA PRO A 256 -13.84 -3.19 15.47
C PRO A 256 -15.00 -2.72 14.57
N ALA A 257 -14.87 -2.98 13.28
CA ALA A 257 -15.80 -2.48 12.26
C ALA A 257 -17.24 -3.03 12.46
N ASP A 258 -17.34 -4.30 12.85
CA ASP A 258 -18.56 -5.08 13.07
C ASP A 258 -19.22 -4.84 14.44
N MET A 259 -18.65 -3.98 15.29
CA MET A 259 -19.29 -3.62 16.56
C MET A 259 -20.54 -2.79 16.33
N GLU A 260 -21.71 -3.36 16.66
CA GLU A 260 -22.94 -2.60 16.83
C GLU A 260 -22.74 -1.61 17.97
N LEU A 261 -22.82 -0.31 17.64
CA LEU A 261 -22.71 0.75 18.63
C LEU A 261 -24.10 1.25 19.00
N PRO A 262 -24.32 1.71 20.25
CA PRO A 262 -25.62 2.19 20.69
C PRO A 262 -26.16 3.29 19.75
N GLY A 263 -27.33 3.05 19.14
CA GLY A 263 -27.99 4.00 18.23
C GLY A 263 -27.77 3.75 16.73
N GLU A 264 -26.94 2.77 16.34
CA GLU A 264 -26.64 2.44 14.94
C GLU A 264 -27.02 0.98 14.62
N ARG A 265 -28.30 0.63 14.72
CA ARG A 265 -28.79 -0.68 14.29
C ARG A 265 -28.74 -0.75 12.75
N GLY A 266 -28.02 -1.73 12.21
CA GLY A 266 -27.97 -2.03 10.78
C GLY A 266 -26.93 -1.28 9.95
N ALA A 267 -26.04 -0.49 10.55
CA ALA A 267 -24.93 0.13 9.82
C ALA A 267 -23.77 -0.85 9.67
N THR A 268 -23.52 -1.34 8.45
CA THR A 268 -22.33 -2.14 8.14
C THR A 268 -21.14 -1.21 7.94
N ARG A 269 -20.27 -1.11 8.96
CA ARG A 269 -18.98 -0.41 8.82
C ARG A 269 -17.92 -1.41 8.37
N GLU A 270 -16.98 -0.95 7.56
CA GLU A 270 -15.87 -1.78 7.08
C GLU A 270 -14.56 -1.47 7.77
N VAL A 271 -14.43 -0.25 8.31
CA VAL A 271 -13.20 0.26 8.89
C VAL A 271 -13.28 0.27 10.42
N GLY A 272 -12.45 -0.58 11.03
CA GLY A 272 -12.16 -0.51 12.45
C GLY A 272 -11.18 0.63 12.74
N TYR A 273 -11.10 1.07 13.99
CA TYR A 273 -10.15 2.10 14.38
C TYR A 273 -9.73 1.96 15.84
N PHE A 274 -8.55 2.50 16.16
CA PHE A 274 -8.11 2.70 17.52
C PHE A 274 -8.45 4.11 17.95
N VAL A 275 -8.92 4.26 19.18
CA VAL A 275 -9.27 5.55 19.75
C VAL A 275 -8.61 5.72 21.11
N ARG A 276 -8.05 6.90 21.33
CA ARG A 276 -7.65 7.39 22.64
C ARG A 276 -8.30 8.73 22.86
N ILE A 277 -9.19 8.77 23.83
CA ILE A 277 -9.75 9.99 24.36
C ILE A 277 -9.06 10.28 25.68
N PRO A 278 -8.36 11.43 25.83
CA PRO A 278 -7.83 11.83 27.12
C PRO A 278 -8.96 11.93 28.15
N ASP A 279 -8.75 11.37 29.33
CA ASP A 279 -9.60 11.65 30.48
C ASP A 279 -9.45 13.13 30.82
N ALA A 280 -10.43 13.95 30.44
CA ALA A 280 -10.66 15.20 31.14
C ALA A 280 -10.92 14.78 32.60
N GLY A 281 -9.99 15.11 33.50
CA GLY A 281 -9.89 14.54 34.84
C GLY A 281 -11.26 14.27 35.45
N ARG A 282 -11.42 13.08 36.06
CA ARG A 282 -12.57 12.68 36.88
C ARG A 282 -12.80 13.68 38.03
N GLY A 283 -13.28 14.87 37.73
CA GLY A 283 -13.97 15.76 38.65
C GLY A 283 -15.40 15.27 38.73
N LYS A 284 -15.82 14.81 39.90
CA LYS A 284 -17.22 14.55 40.25
C LYS A 284 -18.03 15.82 39.95
N ALA A 285 -18.78 15.86 38.85
CA ALA A 285 -19.93 16.74 38.68
C ALA A 285 -20.71 16.32 37.42
N GLY A 286 -21.97 15.94 37.60
CA GLY A 286 -22.89 15.63 36.52
C GLY A 286 -23.12 16.86 35.63
N GLY A 287 -23.15 16.63 34.31
CA GLY A 287 -23.47 17.67 33.34
C GLY A 287 -23.30 17.17 31.92
N LYS A 288 -24.41 16.86 31.25
CA LYS A 288 -24.46 16.62 29.80
C LYS A 288 -23.94 17.88 29.08
N ASN A 289 -23.07 17.70 28.07
CA ASN A 289 -22.57 18.73 27.14
C ASN A 289 -21.51 19.75 27.63
N ARG A 290 -20.34 19.30 28.11
CA ARG A 290 -19.13 20.14 28.05
C ARG A 290 -18.27 19.75 26.85
N ARG A 291 -18.29 20.60 25.79
CA ARG A 291 -17.33 20.53 24.68
C ARG A 291 -15.92 20.55 25.27
N ARG A 292 -15.11 19.54 24.93
CA ARG A 292 -13.78 19.32 25.50
C ARG A 292 -12.81 20.40 24.99
N ARG A 293 -12.66 21.46 25.77
CA ARG A 293 -11.73 22.57 25.51
C ARG A 293 -10.32 22.19 25.95
N SER A 294 -9.34 22.57 25.15
CA SER A 294 -7.92 22.60 25.50
C SER A 294 -7.67 23.57 26.67
N PRO A 295 -6.48 23.54 27.30
CA PRO A 295 -6.07 24.54 28.29
C PRO A 295 -6.14 25.99 27.77
N THR A 296 -6.15 26.18 26.44
CA THR A 296 -6.25 27.47 25.76
C THR A 296 -7.68 27.87 25.38
N GLY A 297 -8.70 27.10 25.79
CA GLY A 297 -10.11 27.39 25.50
C GLY A 297 -10.58 27.04 24.08
N GLN A 298 -9.68 26.56 23.21
CA GLN A 298 -9.98 26.07 21.86
C GLN A 298 -10.42 24.60 21.90
N GLU A 299 -11.29 24.18 20.98
CA GLU A 299 -11.66 22.77 20.85
C GLU A 299 -10.42 21.97 20.40
N ALA A 300 -10.02 20.95 21.15
CA ALA A 300 -8.78 20.23 20.85
C ALA A 300 -8.94 19.46 19.53
N VAL A 301 -8.22 19.89 18.49
CA VAL A 301 -8.28 19.27 17.15
C VAL A 301 -7.75 17.84 17.23
N PRO A 302 -8.59 16.81 17.01
CA PRO A 302 -8.17 15.42 17.09
C PRO A 302 -7.15 15.10 15.99
N LEU A 303 -6.34 14.07 16.23
CA LEU A 303 -5.45 13.49 15.23
C LEU A 303 -6.10 12.25 14.63
N VAL A 304 -6.20 12.17 13.30
CA VAL A 304 -6.61 10.96 12.57
C VAL A 304 -5.38 10.44 11.82
N PHE A 305 -4.86 9.29 12.25
CA PHE A 305 -3.71 8.64 11.63
C PHE A 305 -4.15 7.56 10.65
N ILE A 306 -3.56 7.56 9.46
CA ILE A 306 -3.80 6.61 8.40
C ILE A 306 -2.48 5.92 8.05
N HIS A 307 -2.40 4.62 8.35
CA HIS A 307 -1.18 3.84 8.15
C HIS A 307 -0.97 3.43 6.68
N GLY A 308 0.29 3.16 6.34
CA GLY A 308 0.68 2.58 5.05
C GLY A 308 0.60 1.05 5.03
N ILE A 309 1.13 0.46 3.95
CA ILE A 309 1.20 -1.00 3.77
C ILE A 309 2.12 -1.62 4.82
N GLY A 310 1.73 -2.76 5.41
CA GLY A 310 2.64 -3.57 6.23
C GLY A 310 1.96 -4.31 7.39
N GLY A 311 2.67 -4.43 8.52
CA GLY A 311 2.18 -5.10 9.73
C GLY A 311 1.05 -4.38 10.48
N GLY A 312 0.52 -3.29 9.91
CA GLY A 312 -0.59 -2.52 10.46
C GLY A 312 -0.21 -1.70 11.71
N PRO A 313 -1.17 -1.47 12.63
CA PRO A 313 -1.02 -0.67 13.85
C PRO A 313 0.27 -0.88 14.65
N PHE A 314 0.69 -2.14 14.77
CA PHE A 314 1.83 -2.56 15.59
C PHE A 314 3.13 -1.82 15.22
N CYS A 315 3.34 -1.56 13.93
CA CYS A 315 4.55 -0.87 13.44
C CYS A 315 4.69 0.57 13.96
N TYR A 316 3.62 1.15 14.51
CA TYR A 316 3.57 2.55 14.92
C TYR A 316 3.58 2.74 16.44
N ILE A 317 3.77 1.69 17.25
CA ILE A 317 3.78 1.80 18.73
C ILE A 317 4.74 2.88 19.22
N LYS A 318 5.99 2.90 18.72
CA LYS A 318 6.98 3.92 19.11
C LYS A 318 6.56 5.34 18.71
N LEU A 319 5.88 5.50 17.57
CA LEU A 319 5.36 6.78 17.12
C LEU A 319 4.26 7.26 18.08
N PHE A 320 3.28 6.41 18.38
CA PHE A 320 2.18 6.78 19.29
C PHE A 320 2.66 7.03 20.71
N TRP A 321 3.58 6.22 21.23
CA TRP A 321 4.23 6.47 22.52
C TRP A 321 4.80 7.89 22.60
N ASN A 322 5.54 8.28 21.56
CA ASN A 322 6.15 9.61 21.48
C ASN A 322 5.15 10.75 21.30
N ILE A 323 4.10 10.56 20.50
CA ILE A 323 3.03 11.55 20.31
C ILE A 323 2.29 11.74 21.63
N ILE A 324 1.86 10.66 22.28
CA ILE A 324 1.09 10.70 23.52
C ILE A 324 1.92 11.32 24.65
N GLY A 325 3.20 10.96 24.75
CA GLY A 325 4.11 11.57 25.74
C GLY A 325 4.23 13.09 25.60
N ARG A 326 4.11 13.63 24.37
CA ARG A 326 4.20 15.08 24.07
C ARG A 326 2.85 15.79 24.01
N GLN A 327 1.76 15.06 23.76
CA GLN A 327 0.42 15.59 23.45
C GLN A 327 -0.65 14.83 24.25
N GLN A 328 -0.47 14.75 25.57
CA GLN A 328 -1.29 13.92 26.46
C GLN A 328 -2.80 14.20 26.37
N ASN A 329 -3.16 15.46 26.11
CA ASN A 329 -4.54 15.96 26.07
C ASN A 329 -5.14 15.98 24.65
N ARG A 330 -4.44 15.44 23.66
CA ARG A 330 -4.96 15.40 22.29
C ARG A 330 -5.72 14.08 22.04
N PRO A 331 -6.96 14.13 21.53
CA PRO A 331 -7.66 12.94 21.07
C PRO A 331 -6.96 12.35 19.83
N ILE A 332 -6.84 11.03 19.80
CA ILE A 332 -6.15 10.31 18.71
C ILE A 332 -7.08 9.20 18.19
N PHE A 333 -7.22 9.17 16.88
CA PHE A 333 -7.86 8.11 16.10
C PHE A 333 -6.82 7.52 15.16
N MET A 334 -6.82 6.20 15.00
CA MET A 334 -5.96 5.51 14.05
C MET A 334 -6.78 4.48 13.29
N LEU A 335 -6.91 4.65 11.97
CA LEU A 335 -7.70 3.74 11.14
C LEU A 335 -7.00 2.38 11.03
N ASP A 336 -7.76 1.27 11.08
CA ASP A 336 -7.29 -0.09 10.79
C ASP A 336 -7.74 -0.48 9.38
N LEU A 337 -6.90 -0.17 8.40
CA LEU A 337 -7.15 -0.47 6.98
C LEU A 337 -6.73 -1.91 6.68
N ARG A 338 -7.60 -2.89 7.00
CA ARG A 338 -7.28 -4.32 6.90
C ARG A 338 -6.76 -4.75 5.51
N HIS A 339 -7.28 -4.16 4.43
CA HIS A 339 -6.89 -4.44 3.04
C HIS A 339 -5.48 -3.94 2.65
N VAL A 340 -4.84 -3.10 3.46
CA VAL A 340 -3.44 -2.69 3.24
C VAL A 340 -2.48 -3.33 4.24
N THR A 341 -2.97 -4.20 5.12
CA THR A 341 -2.13 -4.96 6.04
C THR A 341 -1.82 -6.36 5.51
N ILE A 342 -0.89 -7.06 6.13
CA ILE A 342 -0.56 -8.47 5.83
C ILE A 342 -1.68 -9.39 6.37
N LYS A 343 -2.94 -9.14 6.01
CA LYS A 343 -4.12 -9.92 6.41
C LYS A 343 -4.87 -10.38 5.16
N LEU A 344 -5.52 -11.53 5.26
CA LEU A 344 -6.42 -12.00 4.20
C LEU A 344 -7.73 -11.21 4.26
N HIS A 345 -7.78 -10.10 3.53
CA HIS A 345 -8.98 -9.27 3.41
C HIS A 345 -9.16 -8.84 1.97
N ALA A 346 -10.27 -9.27 1.37
CA ALA A 346 -10.52 -9.08 -0.06
C ALA A 346 -11.39 -7.85 -0.37
N HIS A 347 -12.06 -7.28 0.64
CA HIS A 347 -12.89 -6.10 0.46
C HIS A 347 -12.05 -4.83 0.61
N VAL A 348 -12.28 -3.85 -0.26
CA VAL A 348 -11.62 -2.54 -0.20
C VAL A 348 -12.74 -1.49 -0.21
N PRO A 349 -12.86 -0.65 0.83
CA PRO A 349 -13.92 0.34 0.89
C PRO A 349 -13.77 1.35 -0.24
N SER A 350 -14.91 1.83 -0.76
CA SER A 350 -14.90 2.93 -1.72
C SER A 350 -14.43 4.23 -1.06
N GLN A 351 -13.98 5.19 -1.87
CA GLN A 351 -13.61 6.52 -1.38
C GLN A 351 -14.76 7.20 -0.62
N ALA A 352 -15.97 7.15 -1.17
CA ALA A 352 -17.15 7.76 -0.55
C ALA A 352 -17.49 7.09 0.79
N GLN A 353 -17.42 5.76 0.84
CA GLN A 353 -17.68 4.99 2.06
C GLN A 353 -16.65 5.28 3.15
N LEU A 354 -15.35 5.27 2.84
CA LEU A 354 -14.32 5.58 3.82
C LEU A 354 -14.48 7.01 4.38
N ILE A 355 -14.80 7.98 3.51
CA ILE A 355 -15.06 9.36 3.92
C ILE A 355 -16.24 9.42 4.88
N GLN A 356 -17.34 8.76 4.54
CA GLN A 356 -18.56 8.73 5.36
C GLN A 356 -18.29 8.09 6.73
N GLU A 357 -17.65 6.92 6.77
CA GLU A 357 -17.37 6.21 8.02
C GLU A 357 -16.46 7.02 8.96
N VAL A 358 -15.50 7.77 8.41
CA VAL A 358 -14.62 8.64 9.21
C VAL A 358 -15.32 9.92 9.68
N ASP A 359 -16.21 10.50 8.86
CA ASP A 359 -17.07 11.62 9.28
C ASP A 359 -17.98 11.21 10.44
N GLU A 360 -18.66 10.06 10.32
CA GLU A 360 -19.49 9.48 11.36
C GLU A 360 -18.68 9.17 12.63
N MET A 361 -17.49 8.58 12.48
CA MET A 361 -16.55 8.37 13.58
C MET A 361 -16.23 9.68 14.29
N LEU A 362 -15.82 10.73 13.59
CA LEU A 362 -15.47 12.02 14.21
C LEU A 362 -16.68 12.65 14.92
N ARG A 363 -17.85 12.66 14.28
CA ARG A 363 -19.09 13.19 14.85
C ARG A 363 -19.50 12.46 16.11
N ARG A 364 -19.33 11.14 16.17
CA ARG A 364 -19.61 10.31 17.36
C ARG A 364 -18.85 10.78 18.59
N TYR A 365 -17.62 11.23 18.43
CA TYR A 365 -16.82 11.76 19.52
C TYR A 365 -16.92 13.29 19.68
N GLY A 366 -17.83 13.93 18.93
CA GLY A 366 -18.12 15.36 19.03
C GLY A 366 -17.19 16.26 18.19
N TYR A 367 -16.45 15.70 17.24
CA TYR A 367 -15.50 16.44 16.40
C TYR A 367 -16.08 16.70 15.01
N ARG A 368 -15.80 17.88 14.44
CA ARG A 368 -16.21 18.28 13.08
C ARG A 368 -15.05 18.40 12.11
N SER A 369 -13.84 18.43 12.63
CA SER A 369 -12.61 18.47 11.86
C SER A 369 -11.47 17.81 12.63
N ALA A 370 -10.43 17.42 11.91
CA ALA A 370 -9.27 16.72 12.45
C ALA A 370 -7.99 17.11 11.70
N CYS A 371 -6.86 16.84 12.34
CA CYS A 371 -5.55 16.82 11.68
C CYS A 371 -5.32 15.42 11.12
N PHE A 372 -5.23 15.30 9.80
CA PHE A 372 -5.00 14.02 9.13
C PHE A 372 -3.52 13.75 8.95
N VAL A 373 -3.05 12.62 9.45
CA VAL A 373 -1.65 12.20 9.35
C VAL A 373 -1.59 10.92 8.52
N GLY A 374 -1.03 11.00 7.32
CA GLY A 374 -0.84 9.84 6.44
C GLY A 374 0.63 9.41 6.42
N HIS A 375 0.89 8.10 6.39
CA HIS A 375 2.23 7.55 6.15
C HIS A 375 2.23 6.61 4.95
N SER A 376 3.19 6.78 4.02
CA SER A 376 3.32 5.94 2.82
C SER A 376 1.98 5.82 2.07
N LEU A 377 1.46 4.62 1.78
CA LEU A 377 0.14 4.47 1.14
C LEU A 377 -0.99 5.19 1.91
N GLY A 378 -0.87 5.39 3.22
CA GLY A 378 -1.79 6.18 4.03
C GLY A 378 -1.92 7.64 3.56
N THR A 379 -0.91 8.21 2.89
CA THR A 379 -1.00 9.56 2.31
C THR A 379 -1.97 9.62 1.14
N TYR A 380 -2.11 8.52 0.37
CA TYR A 380 -3.10 8.43 -0.71
C TYR A 380 -4.53 8.52 -0.16
N TYR A 381 -4.83 7.80 0.91
CA TYR A 381 -6.12 7.93 1.60
C TYR A 381 -6.31 9.32 2.21
N ALA A 382 -5.25 9.94 2.75
CA ALA A 382 -5.33 11.31 3.25
C ALA A 382 -5.74 12.31 2.17
N THR A 383 -5.32 12.14 0.90
CA THR A 383 -5.74 13.04 -0.19
C THR A 383 -7.22 12.96 -0.48
N TRP A 384 -7.88 11.81 -0.26
CA TRP A 384 -9.33 11.70 -0.38
C TRP A 384 -10.06 12.66 0.57
N PHE A 385 -9.58 12.77 1.81
CA PHE A 385 -10.15 13.70 2.79
C PHE A 385 -9.84 15.15 2.45
N ILE A 386 -8.61 15.44 2.04
CA ILE A 386 -8.16 16.79 1.67
C ILE A 386 -8.97 17.34 0.49
N ASN A 387 -9.19 16.54 -0.53
CA ASN A 387 -9.79 17.01 -1.78
C ASN A 387 -11.33 16.97 -1.79
N HIS A 388 -11.96 16.11 -0.97
CA HIS A 388 -13.39 15.84 -1.08
C HIS A 388 -14.19 16.14 0.19
N THR A 389 -13.56 16.68 1.23
CA THR A 389 -14.25 16.94 2.51
C THR A 389 -13.81 18.25 3.15
N LYS A 390 -14.62 18.76 4.08
CA LYS A 390 -14.25 19.88 4.98
C LYS A 390 -13.76 19.39 6.35
N LEU A 391 -13.49 18.09 6.49
CA LEU A 391 -13.06 17.48 7.75
C LEU A 391 -11.60 17.80 8.09
N VAL A 392 -10.80 18.20 7.11
CA VAL A 392 -9.36 18.43 7.30
C VAL A 392 -9.12 19.84 7.85
N ALA A 393 -8.77 19.93 9.14
CA ALA A 393 -8.27 21.18 9.74
C ALA A 393 -6.80 21.44 9.38
N SER A 394 -6.01 20.37 9.29
CA SER A 394 -4.61 20.37 8.86
C SER A 394 -4.18 18.97 8.43
N SER A 395 -3.06 18.85 7.73
CA SER A 395 -2.54 17.55 7.29
C SER A 395 -1.03 17.43 7.47
N VAL A 396 -0.56 16.21 7.77
CA VAL A 396 0.86 15.83 7.79
C VAL A 396 1.03 14.59 6.91
N LEU A 397 1.92 14.65 5.93
CA LEU A 397 2.19 13.54 5.02
C LEU A 397 3.63 13.06 5.25
N ILE A 398 3.77 11.84 5.75
CA ILE A 398 5.05 11.20 6.07
C ILE A 398 5.40 10.25 4.94
N ASP A 399 6.51 10.51 4.25
CA ASP A 399 6.97 9.72 3.10
C ASP A 399 5.87 9.48 2.04
N PRO A 400 5.33 10.55 1.43
CA PRO A 400 4.13 10.47 0.61
C PRO A 400 4.34 9.73 -0.71
N VAL A 401 3.36 8.88 -1.05
CA VAL A 401 3.30 8.13 -2.32
C VAL A 401 2.73 8.99 -3.46
N CYS A 402 1.83 9.93 -3.14
CA CYS A 402 1.31 10.92 -4.09
C CYS A 402 1.05 12.26 -3.37
N PHE A 403 1.16 13.37 -4.10
CA PHE A 403 0.98 14.73 -3.58
C PHE A 403 -0.32 15.40 -4.03
N LYS A 404 -1.22 14.65 -4.68
CA LYS A 404 -2.54 15.10 -5.08
C LYS A 404 -3.57 14.01 -4.84
#